data_AF-A0A661VMP6-F1
#
_entry.id   AF-A0A661VMP6-F1
#
_cell.length_a   1.000
_cell.length_b   1.000
_cell.length_c   1.000
_cell.angle_alpha   90.00
_cell.angle_beta   90.00
_cell.angle_gamma   90.00
#
_symmetry.space_group_name_H-M   'P 1'
#
loop_
_entity.id
_entity.type
_entity.pdbx_description
1 polymer ?
#
loop_
_entity_poly.entity_id
_entity_poly.type
_entity_poly.pdbx_seq_one_letter_code
_entity_poly.pdbx_strand_id
1 'polypeptide(L)'
;MHIEYPDRENFGQMLKEAGSNSLDFIVIVTAALNPLDTSRLKAYLSDCVRVLKNGGLLFVQGRPEYLPELGVYLDQCLNFKYWIAIESTIQYGGSGLPSVHAAVLLFTKGNDRFNVKRTRFPHQYCAFCKRTLKDWGGKTHLMHPDGYVISDVWKDLPHLNNYTQISKPVLDTILRMLDFEPHQVKSTDLFQQTGAQRLDSEVKGIIGPKEGISADRAVAEAAVQYRLPGFLEPDTRYNDVTNTPPSPPIKGDKGGVMFNVVHHGDAVEILKQYPDNSIDLVFADPPYNLDKAYNVYDDERRDEEYIKWCNTWLQEYVRILKPTGSLYVLNLPRWTMYHAVFLNRRLYFQNWIVWDAMSEPRGKLMPAHYGLLFYTKHPTDFTFNYDKVGQLDARYYCLRPSCIRKRKAAGVDDKMPLTDIWWDIHRIKHQRDRDYHPCQLPDSLMERIIRLSTNEGDVVLDALCGTGTTPVTAVRLGRRYVAIDIDERYVRITREKIAEVKRKGYVERKSIHKPRRKYTKKELQLELRDLAAKLGRLPAPEDVQRMSKYDLDAFFEMFPTWGKALKAAKLEVQS
;
A
#
# COMPACT_ATOMS: atom_id res chain seq x y z
N MET A 1 -14.28 -29.00 -14.76
CA MET A 1 -14.50 -28.26 -13.49
C MET A 1 -15.52 -27.18 -13.80
N HIS A 2 -16.68 -27.18 -13.12
CA HIS A 2 -17.82 -26.34 -13.49
C HIS A 2 -17.83 -25.03 -12.71
N ILE A 3 -18.09 -23.91 -13.42
CA ILE A 3 -18.21 -22.56 -12.87
C ILE A 3 -19.61 -22.06 -13.17
N GLU A 4 -20.28 -21.51 -12.16
CA GLU A 4 -21.60 -20.89 -12.31
C GLU A 4 -21.51 -19.37 -12.42
N TYR A 5 -22.39 -18.78 -13.24
CA TYR A 5 -22.48 -17.35 -13.53
C TYR A 5 -23.91 -16.83 -13.22
N PRO A 6 -24.32 -16.80 -11.94
CA PRO A 6 -25.65 -16.34 -11.56
C PRO A 6 -25.84 -14.85 -11.88
N ASP A 7 -27.07 -14.52 -12.28
CA ASP A 7 -27.53 -13.14 -12.25
C ASP A 7 -27.73 -12.64 -10.81
N ARG A 8 -28.11 -11.36 -10.68
CA ARG A 8 -28.27 -10.71 -9.38
C ARG A 8 -29.42 -11.29 -8.54
N GLU A 9 -30.50 -11.75 -9.15
CA GLU A 9 -31.67 -12.28 -8.44
C GLU A 9 -31.34 -13.65 -7.85
N ASN A 10 -30.60 -14.46 -8.61
CA ASN A 10 -30.28 -15.83 -8.27
C ASN A 10 -29.01 -15.96 -7.38
N PHE A 11 -28.09 -15.00 -7.41
CA PHE A 11 -26.81 -15.08 -6.66
C PHE A 11 -27.00 -15.39 -5.17
N GLY A 12 -27.94 -14.68 -4.52
CA GLY A 12 -28.20 -14.87 -3.10
C GLY A 12 -28.81 -16.22 -2.75
N GLN A 13 -29.75 -16.69 -3.56
CA GLN A 13 -30.37 -18.00 -3.37
C GLN A 13 -29.35 -19.12 -3.58
N MET A 14 -28.53 -19.01 -4.63
CA MET A 14 -27.50 -19.98 -4.95
C MET A 14 -26.46 -20.13 -3.84
N LEU A 15 -26.03 -19.03 -3.22
CA LEU A 15 -25.15 -19.09 -2.04
C LEU A 15 -25.82 -19.78 -0.84
N LYS A 16 -27.13 -19.55 -0.63
CA LYS A 16 -27.88 -20.19 0.48
C LYS A 16 -28.08 -21.68 0.26
N GLU A 17 -28.30 -22.11 -0.98
CA GLU A 17 -28.47 -23.51 -1.36
C GLU A 17 -27.13 -24.27 -1.40
N ALA A 18 -26.02 -23.58 -1.66
CA ALA A 18 -24.70 -24.16 -1.62
C ALA A 18 -24.33 -24.64 -0.21
N GLY A 19 -23.82 -25.87 -0.14
CA GLY A 19 -23.33 -26.48 1.09
C GLY A 19 -22.19 -25.68 1.73
N SER A 20 -22.05 -25.76 3.05
CA SER A 20 -20.90 -25.18 3.74
C SER A 20 -19.60 -25.89 3.29
N ASN A 21 -18.53 -25.12 3.07
CA ASN A 21 -17.23 -25.64 2.62
C ASN A 21 -17.25 -26.39 1.27
N SER A 22 -18.15 -26.05 0.35
CA SER A 22 -18.28 -26.73 -0.95
C SER A 22 -17.50 -26.09 -2.10
N LEU A 23 -17.16 -24.81 -2.02
CA LEU A 23 -16.60 -24.06 -3.16
C LEU A 23 -15.09 -23.80 -3.03
N ASP A 24 -14.38 -23.92 -4.15
CA ASP A 24 -12.94 -23.66 -4.25
C ASP A 24 -12.65 -22.17 -4.39
N PHE A 25 -13.50 -21.44 -5.09
CA PHE A 25 -13.36 -20.00 -5.24
C PHE A 25 -14.68 -19.29 -5.49
N ILE A 26 -14.70 -17.99 -5.18
CA ILE A 26 -15.80 -17.08 -5.52
C ILE A 26 -15.20 -15.77 -6.01
N VAL A 27 -15.71 -15.24 -7.12
CA VAL A 27 -15.45 -13.88 -7.58
C VAL A 27 -16.72 -13.07 -7.43
N ILE A 28 -16.66 -11.95 -6.71
CA ILE A 28 -17.78 -11.03 -6.57
C ILE A 28 -17.42 -9.63 -7.05
N VAL A 29 -18.42 -8.97 -7.62
CA VAL A 29 -18.38 -7.57 -8.04
C VAL A 29 -19.31 -6.81 -7.10
N THR A 30 -18.81 -5.83 -6.36
CA THR A 30 -19.64 -5.11 -5.39
C THR A 30 -20.63 -4.14 -6.05
N ALA A 31 -20.38 -3.71 -7.28
CA ALA A 31 -21.03 -2.57 -7.97
C ALA A 31 -20.71 -1.21 -7.31
N ALA A 32 -21.37 -0.14 -7.78
CA ALA A 32 -21.39 1.15 -7.11
C ALA A 32 -22.09 1.00 -5.74
N LEU A 33 -21.30 1.08 -4.67
CA LEU A 33 -21.83 0.98 -3.31
C LEU A 33 -22.31 2.34 -2.83
N ASN A 34 -23.45 2.34 -2.14
CA ASN A 34 -23.73 3.40 -1.20
C ASN A 34 -22.96 3.07 0.10
N PRO A 35 -21.97 3.88 0.51
CA PRO A 35 -21.11 3.61 1.67
C PRO A 35 -21.87 3.45 2.99
N LEU A 36 -23.14 3.84 3.07
CA LEU A 36 -23.94 3.72 4.30
C LEU A 36 -24.76 2.43 4.45
N ASP A 37 -24.85 1.60 3.42
CA ASP A 37 -25.59 0.32 3.52
C ASP A 37 -24.75 -0.86 3.07
N THR A 38 -23.71 -1.15 3.86
CA THR A 38 -22.87 -2.34 3.68
C THR A 38 -23.49 -3.59 4.33
N SER A 39 -24.63 -3.48 5.03
CA SER A 39 -25.25 -4.59 5.76
C SER A 39 -25.64 -5.74 4.83
N ARG A 40 -26.27 -5.41 3.70
CA ARG A 40 -26.65 -6.40 2.68
C ARG A 40 -25.43 -7.08 2.06
N LEU A 41 -24.35 -6.34 1.80
CA LEU A 41 -23.09 -6.91 1.30
C LEU A 41 -22.43 -7.82 2.32
N LYS A 42 -22.38 -7.39 3.59
CA LYS A 42 -21.82 -8.20 4.68
C LYS A 42 -22.56 -9.52 4.83
N ALA A 43 -23.88 -9.54 4.61
CA ALA A 43 -24.66 -10.78 4.56
C ALA A 43 -24.21 -11.70 3.41
N TYR A 44 -24.10 -11.18 2.18
CA TYR A 44 -23.56 -11.97 1.05
C TYR A 44 -22.13 -12.45 1.30
N LEU A 45 -21.27 -11.61 1.87
CA LEU A 45 -19.90 -11.95 2.23
C LEU A 45 -19.86 -13.05 3.30
N SER A 46 -20.74 -12.99 4.30
CA SER A 46 -20.89 -14.04 5.31
C SER A 46 -21.27 -15.38 4.67
N ASP A 47 -22.20 -15.36 3.71
CA ASP A 47 -22.55 -16.54 2.94
C ASP A 47 -21.36 -17.05 2.11
N CYS A 48 -20.63 -16.17 1.43
CA CYS A 48 -19.39 -16.53 0.72
C CYS A 48 -18.38 -17.21 1.65
N VAL A 49 -18.17 -16.67 2.85
CA VAL A 49 -17.26 -17.25 3.86
C VAL A 49 -17.74 -18.64 4.27
N ARG A 50 -19.05 -18.83 4.48
CA ARG A 50 -19.64 -20.13 4.86
C ARG A 50 -19.39 -21.20 3.78
N VAL A 51 -19.68 -20.89 2.52
CA VAL A 51 -19.63 -21.87 1.42
C VAL A 51 -18.20 -22.16 0.92
N LEU A 52 -17.25 -21.24 1.12
CA LEU A 52 -15.85 -21.50 0.75
C LEU A 52 -15.26 -22.63 1.59
N LYS A 53 -14.50 -23.53 0.94
CA LYS A 53 -13.71 -24.56 1.62
C LYS A 53 -12.45 -23.98 2.26
N ASN A 54 -11.81 -24.72 3.17
CA ASN A 54 -10.48 -24.38 3.65
C ASN A 54 -9.45 -24.38 2.49
N GLY A 55 -8.64 -23.33 2.42
CA GLY A 55 -7.77 -23.04 1.28
C GLY A 55 -8.48 -22.44 0.06
N GLY A 56 -9.82 -22.31 0.09
CA GLY A 56 -10.62 -21.67 -0.94
C GLY A 56 -10.36 -20.17 -1.03
N LEU A 57 -10.70 -19.56 -2.17
CA LEU A 57 -10.31 -18.20 -2.52
C LEU A 57 -11.52 -17.27 -2.72
N LEU A 58 -11.50 -16.10 -2.09
CA LEU A 58 -12.49 -15.05 -2.32
C LEU A 58 -11.84 -13.86 -3.03
N PHE A 59 -12.39 -13.48 -4.18
CA PHE A 59 -12.02 -12.27 -4.92
C PHE A 59 -13.16 -11.26 -4.81
N VAL A 60 -12.88 -10.09 -4.25
CA VAL A 60 -13.87 -9.01 -4.09
C VAL A 60 -13.44 -7.80 -4.91
N GLN A 61 -14.07 -7.61 -6.07
CA GLN A 61 -13.84 -6.45 -6.92
C GLN A 61 -14.65 -5.25 -6.41
N GLY A 62 -14.02 -4.07 -6.36
CA GLY A 62 -14.71 -2.82 -6.06
C GLY A 62 -13.85 -1.58 -6.25
N ARG A 63 -14.40 -0.44 -5.83
CA ARG A 63 -13.70 0.85 -5.85
C ARG A 63 -12.86 1.05 -4.56
N PRO A 64 -11.63 1.60 -4.63
CA PRO A 64 -10.74 1.76 -3.47
C PRO A 64 -11.30 2.55 -2.29
N GLU A 65 -12.26 3.46 -2.52
CA GLU A 65 -12.93 4.23 -1.47
C GLU A 65 -13.85 3.37 -0.58
N TYR A 66 -14.41 2.28 -1.11
CA TYR A 66 -15.41 1.45 -0.42
C TYR A 66 -14.87 0.11 0.05
N LEU A 67 -13.86 -0.43 -0.64
CA LEU A 67 -13.25 -1.71 -0.31
C LEU A 67 -12.64 -1.80 1.11
N PRO A 68 -12.09 -0.74 1.73
CA PRO A 68 -11.49 -0.86 3.06
C PRO A 68 -12.44 -1.41 4.13
N GLU A 69 -13.71 -1.00 4.14
CA GLU A 69 -14.67 -1.48 5.14
C GLU A 69 -14.97 -2.97 4.97
N LEU A 70 -15.20 -3.41 3.72
CA LEU A 70 -15.43 -4.81 3.40
C LEU A 70 -14.17 -5.65 3.68
N GLY A 71 -13.00 -5.11 3.35
CA GLY A 71 -11.71 -5.75 3.57
C GLY A 71 -11.40 -5.97 5.04
N VAL A 72 -11.64 -4.98 5.90
CA VAL A 72 -11.49 -5.12 7.35
C VAL A 72 -12.47 -6.14 7.92
N TYR A 73 -13.73 -6.13 7.48
CA TYR A 73 -14.71 -7.17 7.88
C TYR A 73 -14.25 -8.58 7.48
N LEU A 74 -13.76 -8.75 6.25
CA LEU A 74 -13.29 -10.04 5.75
C LEU A 74 -11.99 -10.49 6.42
N ASP A 75 -11.09 -9.59 6.80
CA ASP A 75 -9.84 -9.94 7.49
C ASP A 75 -10.06 -10.47 8.92
N GLN A 76 -11.27 -10.30 9.47
CA GLN A 76 -11.67 -10.91 10.75
C GLN A 76 -12.09 -12.38 10.61
N CYS A 77 -12.52 -12.80 9.42
CA CYS A 77 -13.07 -14.15 9.20
C CYS A 77 -12.30 -14.96 8.13
N LEU A 78 -11.45 -14.32 7.34
CA LEU A 78 -10.60 -14.89 6.31
C LEU A 78 -9.18 -14.32 6.42
N ASN A 79 -8.23 -15.02 5.81
CA ASN A 79 -6.85 -14.58 5.73
C ASN A 79 -6.62 -13.69 4.50
N PHE A 80 -6.32 -12.41 4.70
CA PHE A 80 -5.93 -11.51 3.62
C PHE A 80 -4.67 -12.00 2.89
N LYS A 81 -4.65 -11.86 1.56
CA LYS A 81 -3.49 -12.19 0.72
C LYS A 81 -3.00 -11.01 -0.10
N TYR A 82 -3.86 -10.40 -0.90
CA TYR A 82 -3.45 -9.31 -1.79
C TYR A 82 -4.55 -8.27 -1.96
N TRP A 83 -4.14 -7.02 -2.11
CA TRP A 83 -4.91 -5.98 -2.77
C TRP A 83 -4.36 -5.86 -4.18
N ILE A 84 -5.09 -6.39 -5.16
CA ILE A 84 -4.70 -6.33 -6.56
C ILE A 84 -5.24 -5.03 -7.13
N ALA A 85 -4.35 -4.06 -7.36
CA ALA A 85 -4.68 -2.83 -8.05
C ALA A 85 -4.83 -3.09 -9.55
N ILE A 86 -5.88 -2.56 -10.15
CA ILE A 86 -6.23 -2.70 -11.57
C ILE A 86 -6.32 -1.29 -12.16
N GLU A 87 -5.57 -1.03 -13.22
CA GLU A 87 -5.73 0.19 -13.98
C GLU A 87 -7.00 0.11 -14.84
N SER A 88 -7.88 1.08 -14.64
CA SER A 88 -9.17 1.21 -15.29
C SER A 88 -9.21 2.46 -16.18
N THR A 89 -10.39 2.77 -16.71
CA THR A 89 -10.64 4.02 -17.42
C THR A 89 -10.36 5.22 -16.51
N ILE A 90 -9.76 6.26 -17.06
CA ILE A 90 -9.48 7.48 -16.30
C ILE A 90 -10.78 8.20 -15.92
N GLN A 91 -10.86 8.60 -14.65
CA GLN A 91 -11.92 9.44 -14.09
C GLN A 91 -11.28 10.72 -13.56
N TYR A 92 -11.68 11.86 -14.13
CA TYR A 92 -11.27 13.16 -13.61
C TYR A 92 -12.23 13.58 -12.50
N GLY A 93 -11.70 13.74 -11.29
CA GLY A 93 -12.45 14.30 -10.15
C GLY A 93 -12.55 15.83 -10.24
N GLY A 94 -13.34 16.43 -9.36
CA GLY A 94 -13.41 17.89 -9.21
C GLY A 94 -12.19 18.49 -8.49
N SER A 95 -11.43 17.65 -7.79
CA SER A 95 -10.23 17.97 -7.02
C SER A 95 -9.33 16.71 -6.93
N GLY A 96 -8.08 16.87 -6.50
CA GLY A 96 -7.15 15.74 -6.31
C GLY A 96 -6.62 15.12 -7.61
N LEU A 97 -6.14 13.88 -7.53
CA LEU A 97 -5.59 13.18 -8.70
C LEU A 97 -6.71 12.55 -9.54
N PRO A 98 -6.59 12.55 -10.88
CA PRO A 98 -7.39 11.66 -11.72
C PRO A 98 -7.22 10.20 -11.27
N SER A 99 -8.35 9.51 -11.13
CA SER A 99 -8.39 8.13 -10.69
C SER A 99 -8.32 7.19 -11.90
N VAL A 100 -7.47 6.17 -11.79
CA VAL A 100 -7.48 4.98 -12.66
C VAL A 100 -7.51 3.70 -11.84
N HIS A 101 -7.50 3.77 -10.51
CA HIS A 101 -7.38 2.61 -9.64
C HIS A 101 -8.74 1.99 -9.32
N ALA A 102 -9.00 0.81 -9.90
CA ALA A 102 -9.97 -0.15 -9.38
C ALA A 102 -9.23 -1.28 -8.66
N ALA A 103 -9.90 -2.10 -7.84
CA ALA A 103 -9.20 -3.16 -7.12
C ALA A 103 -9.97 -4.46 -6.96
N VAL A 104 -9.22 -5.52 -6.72
CA VAL A 104 -9.70 -6.83 -6.27
C VAL A 104 -9.00 -7.20 -4.97
N LEU A 105 -9.76 -7.37 -3.90
CA LEU A 105 -9.24 -7.98 -2.67
C LEU A 105 -9.21 -9.50 -2.83
N LEU A 106 -8.11 -10.12 -2.42
CA LEU A 106 -7.95 -11.57 -2.44
C LEU A 106 -7.76 -12.09 -1.01
N PHE A 107 -8.69 -12.95 -0.58
CA PHE A 107 -8.69 -13.63 0.70
C PHE A 107 -8.67 -15.15 0.53
N THR A 108 -8.28 -15.87 1.57
CA THR A 108 -8.46 -17.33 1.65
C THR A 108 -9.06 -17.75 2.98
N LYS A 109 -9.83 -18.85 2.99
CA LYS A 109 -10.41 -19.40 4.22
C LYS A 109 -9.47 -20.39 4.89
N GLY A 110 -9.33 -20.28 6.21
CA GLY A 110 -8.47 -21.17 6.99
C GLY A 110 -6.98 -20.98 6.70
N ASN A 111 -6.14 -21.80 7.35
CA ASN A 111 -4.68 -21.67 7.31
C ASN A 111 -4.01 -22.58 6.28
N ASP A 112 -4.79 -23.30 5.49
CA ASP A 112 -4.28 -24.14 4.42
C ASP A 112 -3.58 -23.31 3.33
N ARG A 113 -2.69 -23.98 2.59
CA ARG A 113 -2.01 -23.33 1.47
C ARG A 113 -3.02 -23.00 0.37
N PHE A 114 -3.25 -21.70 0.16
CA PHE A 114 -4.02 -21.25 -0.99
C PHE A 114 -3.28 -21.51 -2.32
N ASN A 115 -4.04 -21.89 -3.34
CA ASN A 115 -3.49 -22.32 -4.62
C ASN A 115 -3.84 -21.39 -5.79
N VAL A 116 -2.86 -20.57 -6.20
CA VAL A 116 -2.89 -19.88 -7.49
C VAL A 116 -1.66 -20.23 -8.35
N LYS A 117 -1.83 -20.27 -9.67
CA LYS A 117 -0.76 -20.41 -10.66
C LYS A 117 0.13 -19.18 -10.68
N ARG A 118 1.39 -19.41 -11.08
CA ARG A 118 2.34 -18.33 -11.36
C ARG A 118 2.09 -17.78 -12.76
N THR A 119 1.06 -16.96 -12.88
CA THR A 119 0.66 -16.31 -14.14
C THR A 119 1.68 -15.27 -14.58
N ARG A 120 1.86 -15.11 -15.90
CA ARG A 120 2.83 -14.19 -16.51
C ARG A 120 2.17 -13.22 -17.48
N PHE A 121 2.69 -12.00 -17.51
CA PHE A 121 2.39 -11.03 -18.56
C PHE A 121 3.60 -10.90 -19.49
N PRO A 122 3.36 -10.63 -20.79
CA PRO A 122 4.42 -10.55 -21.78
C PRO A 122 5.41 -9.44 -21.45
N HIS A 123 6.66 -9.62 -21.89
CA HIS A 123 7.66 -8.55 -21.78
C HIS A 123 7.27 -7.38 -22.68
N GLN A 124 7.32 -6.17 -22.12
CA GLN A 124 7.11 -4.94 -22.86
C GLN A 124 8.44 -4.26 -23.17
N TYR A 125 8.48 -3.52 -24.27
CA TYR A 125 9.68 -2.89 -24.80
C TYR A 125 9.47 -1.40 -25.02
N CYS A 126 10.51 -0.63 -24.74
CA CYS A 126 10.53 0.81 -24.95
C CYS A 126 10.35 1.13 -26.43
N ALA A 127 9.36 1.96 -26.76
CA ALA A 127 9.09 2.36 -28.14
C ALA A 127 10.28 3.04 -28.82
N PHE A 128 11.14 3.73 -28.05
CA PHE A 128 12.34 4.40 -28.54
C PHE A 128 13.57 3.49 -28.58
N CYS A 129 14.10 3.06 -27.43
CA CYS A 129 15.38 2.35 -27.38
C CYS A 129 15.29 0.82 -27.55
N LYS A 130 14.07 0.28 -27.72
CA LYS A 130 13.77 -1.16 -27.89
C LYS A 130 14.23 -2.09 -26.76
N ARG A 131 14.80 -1.56 -25.68
CA ARG A 131 15.08 -2.32 -24.44
C ARG A 131 13.79 -2.55 -23.67
N THR A 132 13.77 -3.59 -22.85
CA THR A 132 12.64 -3.89 -21.96
C THR A 132 12.26 -2.69 -21.09
N LEU A 133 10.96 -2.47 -20.87
CA LEU A 133 10.47 -1.40 -19.99
C LEU A 133 10.86 -1.66 -18.54
N LYS A 134 10.69 -2.90 -18.08
CA LYS A 134 11.16 -3.33 -16.75
C LYS A 134 12.68 -3.34 -16.71
N ASP A 135 13.24 -2.69 -15.70
CA ASP A 135 14.66 -2.70 -15.42
C ASP A 135 15.01 -3.84 -14.45
N TRP A 136 15.66 -4.88 -15.00
CA TRP A 136 16.01 -6.11 -14.27
C TRP A 136 17.34 -6.00 -13.50
N GLY A 137 17.91 -4.80 -13.33
CA GLY A 137 19.11 -4.60 -12.51
C GLY A 137 20.31 -5.41 -12.99
N GLY A 138 20.49 -5.54 -14.31
CA GLY A 138 21.56 -6.34 -14.92
C GLY A 138 21.29 -7.84 -14.99
N LYS A 139 20.15 -8.32 -14.47
CA LYS A 139 19.75 -9.74 -14.49
C LYS A 139 18.80 -10.08 -15.65
N THR A 140 18.94 -9.40 -16.79
CA THR A 140 18.11 -9.66 -17.98
C THR A 140 18.25 -11.09 -18.51
N HIS A 141 19.41 -11.73 -18.29
CA HIS A 141 19.64 -13.13 -18.63
C HIS A 141 18.80 -14.12 -17.79
N LEU A 142 18.19 -13.68 -16.68
CA LEU A 142 17.27 -14.48 -15.86
C LEU A 142 15.80 -14.28 -16.25
N MET A 143 15.53 -13.52 -17.31
CA MET A 143 14.17 -13.32 -17.79
C MET A 143 13.58 -14.63 -18.32
N HIS A 144 12.35 -14.93 -17.92
CA HIS A 144 11.62 -16.07 -18.45
C HIS A 144 11.10 -15.75 -19.86
N PRO A 145 11.17 -16.68 -20.84
CA PRO A 145 10.75 -16.41 -22.22
C PRO A 145 9.29 -15.95 -22.33
N ASP A 146 8.38 -16.61 -21.61
CA ASP A 146 6.94 -16.32 -21.65
C ASP A 146 6.51 -15.04 -20.91
N GLY A 147 7.46 -14.26 -20.40
CA GLY A 147 7.17 -13.01 -19.71
C GLY A 147 7.46 -13.01 -18.21
N TYR A 148 7.09 -11.92 -17.56
CA TYR A 148 7.37 -11.71 -16.13
C TYR A 148 6.20 -12.19 -15.27
N VAL A 149 6.50 -12.66 -14.04
CA VAL A 149 5.46 -13.03 -13.06
C VAL A 149 4.65 -11.79 -12.70
N ILE A 150 3.33 -11.87 -12.83
CA ILE A 150 2.46 -10.72 -12.56
C ILE A 150 2.56 -10.26 -11.10
N SER A 151 2.46 -8.95 -10.89
CA SER A 151 2.34 -8.35 -9.56
C SER A 151 0.90 -8.25 -9.12
N ASP A 152 0.69 -7.74 -7.91
CA ASP A 152 -0.57 -7.19 -7.40
C ASP A 152 -0.87 -5.76 -7.92
N VAL A 153 -0.25 -5.35 -9.03
CA VAL A 153 -0.55 -4.10 -9.75
C VAL A 153 -0.66 -4.39 -11.25
N TRP A 154 -1.88 -4.35 -11.80
CA TRP A 154 -2.24 -4.72 -13.17
C TRP A 154 -2.52 -3.49 -14.01
N LYS A 155 -1.47 -3.00 -14.67
CA LYS A 155 -1.47 -1.77 -15.47
C LYS A 155 -1.17 -1.98 -16.96
N ASP A 156 -1.08 -3.26 -17.35
CA ASP A 156 -0.72 -3.71 -18.69
C ASP A 156 -1.88 -4.47 -19.37
N LEU A 157 -3.07 -4.40 -18.78
CA LEU A 157 -4.33 -4.89 -19.36
C LEU A 157 -5.03 -3.74 -20.11
N PRO A 158 -5.93 -4.03 -21.08
CA PRO A 158 -6.74 -3.00 -21.71
C PRO A 158 -7.47 -2.11 -20.68
N HIS A 159 -7.44 -0.79 -20.92
CA HIS A 159 -7.97 0.21 -19.99
C HIS A 159 -9.51 0.25 -20.07
N LEU A 160 -10.16 -0.75 -19.50
CA LEU A 160 -11.61 -0.89 -19.49
C LEU A 160 -12.18 -0.47 -18.12
N ASN A 161 -13.47 -0.14 -18.08
CA ASN A 161 -14.15 0.14 -16.82
C ASN A 161 -14.12 -1.13 -15.94
N ASN A 162 -13.47 -1.00 -14.79
CA ASN A 162 -13.30 -2.02 -13.76
C ASN A 162 -13.75 -1.48 -12.39
N TYR A 163 -14.45 -0.35 -12.32
CA TYR A 163 -14.89 0.25 -11.05
C TYR A 163 -16.13 -0.44 -10.48
N THR A 164 -17.17 -0.55 -11.32
CA THR A 164 -18.50 -1.06 -10.96
C THR A 164 -18.78 -2.43 -11.57
N GLN A 165 -17.81 -2.98 -12.29
CA GLN A 165 -17.89 -4.24 -13.02
C GLN A 165 -16.50 -4.85 -13.12
N ILE A 166 -16.40 -6.11 -13.53
CA ILE A 166 -15.12 -6.74 -13.89
C ILE A 166 -15.01 -6.91 -15.41
N SER A 167 -13.96 -6.35 -16.00
CA SER A 167 -13.71 -6.51 -17.43
C SER A 167 -13.21 -7.93 -17.76
N LYS A 168 -13.50 -8.39 -18.98
CA LYS A 168 -13.06 -9.71 -19.46
C LYS A 168 -11.54 -9.95 -19.29
N PRO A 169 -10.63 -9.02 -19.65
CA PRO A 169 -9.19 -9.24 -19.46
C PRO A 169 -8.78 -9.45 -18.00
N VAL A 170 -9.44 -8.78 -17.05
CA VAL A 170 -9.21 -8.94 -15.61
C VAL A 170 -9.73 -10.30 -15.15
N LEU A 171 -10.96 -10.65 -15.52
CA LEU A 171 -11.55 -11.94 -15.18
C LEU A 171 -10.74 -13.12 -15.74
N ASP A 172 -10.33 -13.06 -17.01
CA ASP A 172 -9.47 -14.07 -17.65
C ASP A 172 -8.12 -14.21 -16.94
N THR A 173 -7.61 -13.12 -16.34
CA THR A 173 -6.38 -13.16 -15.54
C THR A 173 -6.60 -13.87 -14.20
N ILE A 174 -7.72 -13.60 -13.52
CA ILE A 174 -8.12 -14.32 -12.30
C ILE A 174 -8.32 -15.82 -12.60
N LEU A 175 -9.01 -16.16 -13.69
CA LEU A 175 -9.23 -17.55 -14.11
C LEU A 175 -7.91 -18.28 -14.39
N ARG A 176 -6.97 -17.65 -15.10
CA ARG A 176 -5.62 -18.20 -15.30
C ARG A 176 -4.86 -18.42 -14.00
N MET A 177 -5.02 -17.51 -13.03
CA MET A 177 -4.45 -17.70 -11.68
C MET A 177 -5.08 -18.88 -10.96
N LEU A 178 -6.34 -19.20 -11.23
CA LEU A 178 -7.06 -20.32 -10.64
C LEU A 178 -6.89 -21.65 -11.39
N ASP A 179 -6.02 -21.68 -12.41
CA ASP A 179 -5.83 -22.85 -13.29
C ASP A 179 -7.05 -23.20 -14.16
N PHE A 180 -7.82 -22.18 -14.53
CA PHE A 180 -8.85 -22.30 -15.55
C PHE A 180 -8.34 -21.67 -16.84
N GLU A 181 -8.27 -22.47 -17.90
CA GLU A 181 -8.05 -21.94 -19.25
C GLU A 181 -9.33 -21.21 -19.69
N PRO A 182 -9.31 -19.88 -19.87
CA PRO A 182 -10.45 -19.19 -20.44
C PRO A 182 -10.65 -19.75 -21.85
N HIS A 183 -11.75 -20.48 -22.06
CA HIS A 183 -12.05 -21.09 -23.35
C HIS A 183 -11.90 -20.04 -24.46
N GLN A 184 -11.34 -20.42 -25.62
CA GLN A 184 -11.33 -19.61 -26.85
C GLN A 184 -12.77 -19.45 -27.39
N VAL A 185 -13.66 -18.84 -26.60
CA VAL A 185 -15.02 -18.55 -27.00
C VAL A 185 -14.95 -17.26 -27.82
N LYS A 186 -15.31 -17.37 -29.10
CA LYS A 186 -15.47 -16.23 -30.01
C LYS A 186 -16.54 -15.23 -29.54
N SER A 187 -17.30 -15.54 -28.48
CA SER A 187 -18.21 -14.60 -27.85
C SER A 187 -17.45 -13.61 -26.96
N THR A 188 -17.85 -12.35 -27.07
CA THR A 188 -17.31 -11.21 -26.36
C THR A 188 -17.74 -11.14 -24.90
N ASP A 189 -18.67 -12.00 -24.45
CA ASP A 189 -19.25 -11.94 -23.11
C ASP A 189 -19.35 -13.32 -22.44
N LEU A 190 -18.41 -13.62 -21.53
CA LEU A 190 -18.43 -14.82 -20.70
C LEU A 190 -19.67 -14.88 -19.79
N PHE A 191 -20.27 -13.72 -19.50
CA PHE A 191 -21.48 -13.58 -18.68
C PHE A 191 -22.78 -13.92 -19.44
N GLN A 192 -22.74 -14.15 -20.76
CA GLN A 192 -23.91 -14.61 -21.54
C GLN A 192 -24.16 -16.12 -21.44
N GLN A 193 -23.38 -16.87 -20.64
CA GLN A 193 -23.64 -18.29 -20.36
C GLN A 193 -24.69 -18.51 -19.25
N THR A 194 -25.51 -17.50 -18.95
CA THR A 194 -26.71 -17.63 -18.12
C THR A 194 -27.62 -18.73 -18.68
N GLY A 195 -27.71 -19.87 -17.98
CA GLY A 195 -28.63 -20.97 -18.32
C GLY A 195 -28.06 -22.13 -19.14
N ALA A 196 -26.74 -22.24 -19.34
CA ALA A 196 -26.15 -23.39 -20.04
C ALA A 196 -26.10 -24.64 -19.13
N GLN A 197 -26.95 -25.63 -19.46
CA GLN A 197 -27.04 -27.03 -19.00
C GLN A 197 -26.21 -27.46 -17.78
N ARG A 198 -26.94 -27.87 -16.71
CA ARG A 198 -26.43 -28.70 -15.61
C ARG A 198 -25.77 -29.97 -16.17
N LEU A 199 -24.44 -29.95 -16.26
CA LEU A 199 -23.63 -31.16 -16.33
C LEU A 199 -23.50 -31.69 -14.89
N ASP A 200 -23.59 -33.01 -14.71
CA ASP A 200 -23.47 -33.77 -13.44
C ASP A 200 -22.14 -33.60 -12.68
N SER A 201 -21.37 -32.55 -12.97
CA SER A 201 -20.10 -32.23 -12.33
C SER A 201 -20.28 -31.23 -11.18
N GLU A 202 -19.66 -31.53 -10.04
CA GLU A 202 -19.61 -30.68 -8.85
C GLU A 202 -19.18 -29.22 -9.19
N VAL A 203 -20.00 -28.25 -8.78
CA VAL A 203 -19.69 -26.80 -8.91
C VAL A 203 -18.47 -26.50 -8.05
N LYS A 204 -17.40 -25.96 -8.65
CA LYS A 204 -16.17 -25.62 -7.92
C LYS A 204 -15.99 -24.14 -7.69
N GLY A 205 -16.71 -23.29 -8.41
CA GLY A 205 -16.67 -21.86 -8.13
C GLY A 205 -17.83 -21.08 -8.72
N ILE A 206 -18.00 -19.88 -8.20
CA ILE A 206 -19.06 -18.95 -8.57
C ILE A 206 -18.43 -17.64 -9.03
N ILE A 207 -18.92 -17.09 -10.13
CA ILE A 207 -18.63 -15.72 -10.56
C ILE A 207 -19.93 -14.93 -10.47
N GLY A 208 -19.99 -14.00 -9.53
CA GLY A 208 -21.13 -13.13 -9.32
C GLY A 208 -21.45 -12.24 -10.53
N PRO A 209 -22.62 -11.59 -10.52
CA PRO A 209 -23.12 -10.82 -11.65
C PRO A 209 -22.14 -9.72 -12.07
N LYS A 210 -22.02 -9.51 -13.39
CA LYS A 210 -21.09 -8.55 -14.01
C LYS A 210 -21.33 -7.12 -13.55
N GLU A 211 -22.59 -6.74 -13.40
CA GLU A 211 -23.07 -5.42 -12.95
C GLU A 211 -23.00 -5.27 -11.42
N GLY A 212 -22.66 -6.36 -10.73
CA GLY A 212 -22.50 -6.47 -9.28
C GLY A 212 -23.78 -6.67 -8.48
N ILE A 213 -23.60 -6.97 -7.20
CA ILE A 213 -24.65 -7.52 -6.33
C ILE A 213 -25.55 -6.45 -5.66
N SER A 214 -25.14 -5.18 -5.67
CA SER A 214 -25.76 -4.11 -4.86
C SER A 214 -26.55 -3.04 -5.63
N ALA A 215 -26.58 -3.02 -6.97
CA ALA A 215 -27.04 -1.86 -7.73
C ALA A 215 -28.58 -1.65 -7.74
N ASP A 216 -29.17 -0.99 -6.75
CA ASP A 216 -30.57 -0.54 -6.81
C ASP A 216 -30.74 0.56 -7.87
N ARG A 217 -30.91 0.23 -9.16
CA ARG A 217 -31.16 1.16 -10.29
C ARG A 217 -30.38 2.49 -10.26
N ALA A 218 -29.23 2.54 -9.60
CA ALA A 218 -28.41 3.72 -9.52
C ALA A 218 -27.57 3.72 -10.79
N VAL A 219 -28.01 4.48 -11.78
CA VAL A 219 -27.11 4.98 -12.82
C VAL A 219 -25.94 5.58 -12.06
N ALA A 220 -24.74 5.07 -12.33
CA ALA A 220 -23.52 5.55 -11.71
C ALA A 220 -23.28 7.00 -12.18
N GLU A 221 -23.98 7.96 -11.57
CA GLU A 221 -23.44 9.30 -11.46
C GLU A 221 -22.09 9.13 -10.77
N ALA A 222 -21.05 9.71 -11.37
CA ALA A 222 -19.72 9.74 -10.79
C ALA A 222 -19.89 10.16 -9.34
N ALA A 223 -19.53 9.27 -8.40
CA ALA A 223 -19.76 9.48 -6.98
C ALA A 223 -19.33 10.91 -6.66
N VAL A 224 -20.32 11.77 -6.43
CA VAL A 224 -20.10 13.17 -6.12
C VAL A 224 -19.26 13.10 -4.86
N GLN A 225 -17.96 13.40 -4.99
CA GLN A 225 -16.92 13.28 -3.95
C GLN A 225 -17.19 14.17 -2.71
N TYR A 226 -18.40 14.72 -2.56
CA TYR A 226 -18.71 15.80 -1.65
C TYR A 226 -19.48 15.40 -0.41
N ARG A 227 -19.77 14.12 -0.20
CA ARG A 227 -20.22 13.59 1.10
C ARG A 227 -20.14 12.07 1.08
N LEU A 228 -19.28 11.48 1.90
CA LEU A 228 -19.59 10.18 2.49
C LEU A 228 -20.71 10.48 3.50
N PRO A 229 -21.96 10.08 3.27
CA PRO A 229 -22.98 10.24 4.30
C PRO A 229 -22.54 9.37 5.50
N GLY A 230 -22.61 9.90 6.72
CA GLY A 230 -21.96 9.32 7.91
C GLY A 230 -20.75 10.09 8.43
N PHE A 231 -20.38 11.21 7.80
CA PHE A 231 -19.64 12.27 8.51
C PHE A 231 -20.49 12.64 9.72
N LEU A 232 -20.00 12.37 10.93
CA LEU A 232 -20.45 13.16 12.08
C LEU A 232 -20.14 14.58 11.65
N GLU A 233 -21.16 15.43 11.46
CA GLU A 233 -20.87 16.86 11.48
C GLU A 233 -20.04 17.06 12.75
N PRO A 234 -18.78 17.55 12.68
CA PRO A 234 -18.14 18.01 13.89
C PRO A 234 -19.17 18.94 14.52
N ASP A 235 -19.46 18.77 15.80
CA ASP A 235 -20.51 19.49 16.56
C ASP A 235 -20.33 21.03 16.61
N THR A 236 -19.57 21.58 15.68
CA THR A 236 -19.37 22.99 15.41
C THR A 236 -19.74 23.26 13.95
N ARG A 237 -20.93 23.85 13.75
CA ARG A 237 -21.35 24.44 12.49
C ARG A 237 -20.22 25.31 11.94
N TYR A 238 -19.68 24.95 10.78
CA TYR A 238 -18.71 25.74 10.01
C TYR A 238 -19.27 27.08 9.48
N ASN A 239 -20.46 27.49 9.93
CA ASN A 239 -21.13 28.73 9.52
C ASN A 239 -20.80 29.95 10.41
N ASP A 240 -20.00 29.79 11.46
CA ASP A 240 -19.49 30.93 12.28
C ASP A 240 -18.04 31.32 11.96
N VAL A 241 -17.50 30.91 10.81
CA VAL A 241 -16.28 31.55 10.29
C VAL A 241 -16.71 32.88 9.67
N THR A 242 -16.91 33.88 10.52
CA THR A 242 -16.86 35.28 10.07
C THR A 242 -15.57 35.46 9.28
N ASN A 243 -15.64 36.21 8.16
CA ASN A 243 -14.47 36.73 7.46
C ASN A 243 -13.64 37.59 8.43
N THR A 244 -12.89 36.94 9.30
CA THR A 244 -11.93 37.59 10.20
C THR A 244 -10.66 37.77 9.38
N PRO A 245 -10.06 38.98 9.38
CA PRO A 245 -8.75 39.22 8.79
C PRO A 245 -7.73 38.21 9.32
N PRO A 246 -6.64 37.91 8.59
CA PRO A 246 -5.61 36.99 9.06
C PRO A 246 -5.22 37.33 10.50
N SER A 247 -5.35 36.34 11.38
CA SER A 247 -5.04 36.51 12.80
C SER A 247 -3.65 37.13 12.94
N PRO A 248 -3.48 38.09 13.88
CA PRO A 248 -2.16 38.67 14.14
C PRO A 248 -1.17 37.54 14.50
N PRO A 249 0.14 37.73 14.23
CA PRO A 249 1.15 36.74 14.55
C PRO A 249 1.02 36.30 16.02
N ILE A 250 1.07 34.98 16.22
CA ILE A 250 0.90 34.32 17.52
C ILE A 250 1.87 34.97 18.53
N LYS A 251 1.33 35.75 19.47
CA LYS A 251 2.07 36.25 20.63
C LYS A 251 2.27 35.09 21.59
N GLY A 252 3.41 34.42 21.48
CA GLY A 252 3.75 33.29 22.34
C GLY A 252 5.11 32.66 22.08
N ASP A 253 6.09 33.42 21.57
CA ASP A 253 7.47 32.93 21.53
C ASP A 253 8.14 33.18 22.90
N LYS A 254 7.87 32.29 23.84
CA LYS A 254 8.77 32.06 24.97
C LYS A 254 9.70 30.89 24.61
N GLY A 255 10.63 31.14 23.69
CA GLY A 255 11.94 30.47 23.66
C GLY A 255 12.05 29.16 22.88
N GLY A 256 11.28 28.97 21.80
CA GLY A 256 11.45 27.79 20.94
C GLY A 256 10.77 27.96 19.58
N VAL A 257 11.55 27.90 18.49
CA VAL A 257 10.98 27.96 17.13
C VAL A 257 10.11 26.71 16.90
N MET A 258 8.79 26.90 16.93
CA MET A 258 7.77 25.84 16.78
C MET A 258 7.92 25.02 15.48
N PHE A 259 8.51 25.63 14.44
CA PHE A 259 8.78 25.05 13.14
C PHE A 259 10.28 25.05 12.84
N ASN A 260 10.68 24.33 11.80
CA ASN A 260 12.08 24.06 11.46
C ASN A 260 12.82 23.31 12.57
N VAL A 261 12.11 22.40 13.22
CA VAL A 261 12.58 21.65 14.39
C VAL A 261 12.58 20.15 14.11
N VAL A 262 13.59 19.46 14.68
CA VAL A 262 13.66 17.99 14.71
C VAL A 262 13.63 17.60 16.18
N HIS A 263 12.53 16.99 16.61
CA HIS A 263 12.32 16.52 17.98
C HIS A 263 12.82 15.09 18.15
N HIS A 264 13.30 14.79 19.35
CA HIS A 264 13.60 13.43 19.80
C HIS A 264 12.58 13.06 20.87
N GLY A 265 11.82 11.99 20.66
CA GLY A 265 10.85 11.50 21.63
C GLY A 265 9.68 10.75 21.00
N ASP A 266 8.70 10.43 21.84
CA ASP A 266 7.47 9.78 21.40
C ASP A 266 6.64 10.72 20.50
N ALA A 267 6.22 10.20 19.35
CA ALA A 267 5.47 10.95 18.36
C ALA A 267 4.17 11.54 18.93
N VAL A 268 3.39 10.76 19.67
CA VAL A 268 2.07 11.17 20.18
C VAL A 268 2.23 12.26 21.24
N GLU A 269 3.18 12.09 22.17
CA GLU A 269 3.41 13.09 23.23
C GLU A 269 3.91 14.43 22.69
N ILE A 270 4.69 14.43 21.61
CA ILE A 270 5.13 15.66 20.97
C ILE A 270 4.01 16.27 20.12
N LEU A 271 3.24 15.47 19.39
CA LEU A 271 2.13 15.96 18.56
C LEU A 271 1.07 16.72 19.37
N LYS A 272 0.77 16.26 20.59
CA LYS A 272 -0.16 16.95 21.53
C LYS A 272 0.24 18.39 21.84
N GLN A 273 1.51 18.75 21.69
CA GLN A 273 2.03 20.09 21.96
C GLN A 273 1.79 21.07 20.80
N TYR A 274 1.45 20.56 19.61
CA TYR A 274 1.14 21.38 18.45
C TYR A 274 -0.34 21.83 18.48
N PRO A 275 -0.67 23.09 18.19
CA PRO A 275 -2.05 23.57 18.08
C PRO A 275 -2.82 22.92 16.94
N ASP A 276 -4.14 22.94 17.05
CA ASP A 276 -5.07 22.56 16.00
C ASP A 276 -4.83 23.39 14.73
N ASN A 277 -5.09 22.82 13.56
CA ASN A 277 -5.04 23.54 12.28
C ASN A 277 -3.72 24.32 12.04
N SER A 278 -2.58 23.76 12.43
CA SER A 278 -1.28 24.43 12.35
C SER A 278 -0.36 23.92 11.23
N ILE A 279 -0.66 22.77 10.62
CA ILE A 279 0.21 22.09 9.63
C ILE A 279 -0.47 22.00 8.25
N ASP A 280 0.26 22.30 7.18
CA ASP A 280 -0.25 22.26 5.78
C ASP A 280 -0.20 20.84 5.19
N LEU A 281 0.84 20.08 5.49
CA LEU A 281 1.01 18.70 5.04
C LEU A 281 1.51 17.82 6.18
N VAL A 282 0.78 16.76 6.50
CA VAL A 282 1.23 15.68 7.40
C VAL A 282 1.49 14.41 6.60
N PHE A 283 2.63 13.79 6.81
CA PHE A 283 3.02 12.53 6.18
C PHE A 283 3.32 11.48 7.25
N ALA A 284 2.95 10.22 6.99
CA ALA A 284 3.32 9.08 7.82
C ALA A 284 3.84 7.92 6.98
N ASP A 285 5.00 7.40 7.37
CA ASP A 285 5.55 6.10 6.97
C ASP A 285 5.84 5.29 8.24
N PRO A 286 4.81 4.74 8.91
CA PRO A 286 4.99 4.00 10.15
C PRO A 286 5.78 2.70 9.93
N PRO A 287 6.33 2.09 10.99
CA PRO A 287 6.75 0.69 10.95
C PRO A 287 5.57 -0.21 10.54
N TYR A 288 5.80 -1.23 9.71
CA TYR A 288 4.74 -2.02 9.07
C TYR A 288 4.36 -3.32 9.81
N ASN A 289 4.83 -3.49 11.05
CA ASN A 289 4.61 -4.68 11.86
C ASN A 289 5.11 -5.96 11.17
N LEU A 290 6.33 -5.91 10.61
CA LEU A 290 6.95 -6.96 9.80
C LEU A 290 8.17 -7.61 10.46
N ASP A 291 8.34 -7.43 11.76
CA ASP A 291 9.52 -7.85 12.53
C ASP A 291 10.82 -7.29 11.92
N LYS A 292 10.81 -6.00 11.57
CA LYS A 292 12.03 -5.30 11.17
C LYS A 292 12.87 -4.95 12.39
N ALA A 293 14.18 -5.17 12.26
CA ALA A 293 15.16 -4.76 13.25
C ALA A 293 15.40 -3.24 13.18
N TYR A 294 14.54 -2.47 13.84
CA TYR A 294 14.82 -1.08 14.22
C TYR A 294 15.67 -1.06 15.50
N ASN A 295 16.34 0.05 15.80
CA ASN A 295 17.21 0.13 16.97
C ASN A 295 16.41 0.24 18.29
N VAL A 296 15.31 1.00 18.28
CA VAL A 296 14.54 1.35 19.48
C VAL A 296 13.13 0.76 19.48
N TYR A 297 12.54 0.56 18.31
CA TYR A 297 11.15 0.13 18.17
C TYR A 297 11.03 -1.38 17.89
N ASP A 298 10.17 -2.07 18.64
CA ASP A 298 9.82 -3.46 18.36
C ASP A 298 8.67 -3.55 17.34
N ASP A 299 9.01 -4.04 16.14
CA ASP A 299 8.13 -4.13 14.96
C ASP A 299 7.35 -5.45 14.89
N GLU A 300 6.96 -5.99 16.04
CA GLU A 300 6.17 -7.21 16.18
C GLU A 300 5.15 -7.08 17.33
N ARG A 301 4.01 -6.47 17.03
CA ARG A 301 2.88 -6.26 17.94
C ARG A 301 1.67 -7.08 17.51
N ARG A 302 0.74 -7.33 18.44
CA ARG A 302 -0.57 -7.87 18.08
C ARG A 302 -1.29 -6.85 17.18
N ASP A 303 -1.98 -7.35 16.16
CA ASP A 303 -2.61 -6.51 15.13
C ASP A 303 -3.50 -5.40 15.72
N GLU A 304 -4.33 -5.74 16.71
CA GLU A 304 -5.20 -4.78 17.41
C GLU A 304 -4.43 -3.67 18.13
N GLU A 305 -3.31 -4.02 18.78
CA GLU A 305 -2.45 -3.06 19.48
C GLU A 305 -1.72 -2.15 18.50
N TYR A 306 -1.26 -2.72 17.37
CA TYR A 306 -0.64 -1.95 16.29
C TYR A 306 -1.64 -0.95 15.68
N ILE A 307 -2.86 -1.38 15.37
CA ILE A 307 -3.92 -0.51 14.84
C ILE A 307 -4.30 0.55 15.86
N LYS A 308 -4.47 0.19 17.14
CA LYS A 308 -4.77 1.14 18.21
C LYS A 308 -3.70 2.20 18.34
N TRP A 309 -2.42 1.80 18.33
CA TRP A 309 -1.30 2.73 18.33
C TRP A 309 -1.31 3.64 17.08
N CYS A 310 -1.53 3.09 15.88
CA CYS A 310 -1.68 3.89 14.66
C CYS A 310 -2.76 4.96 14.78
N ASN A 311 -3.92 4.58 15.30
CA ASN A 311 -5.05 5.48 15.48
C ASN A 311 -4.75 6.65 16.44
N THR A 312 -3.81 6.50 17.39
CA THR A 312 -3.45 7.59 18.31
C THR A 312 -2.77 8.75 17.59
N TRP A 313 -1.72 8.50 16.78
CA TRP A 313 -1.06 9.56 16.03
C TRP A 313 -1.86 10.00 14.81
N LEU A 314 -2.67 9.12 14.20
CA LEU A 314 -3.61 9.52 13.14
C LEU A 314 -4.63 10.54 13.65
N GLN A 315 -5.14 10.36 14.88
CA GLN A 315 -6.06 11.32 15.50
C GLN A 315 -5.41 12.69 15.70
N GLU A 316 -4.15 12.73 16.14
CA GLU A 316 -3.40 13.98 16.27
C GLU A 316 -3.14 14.64 14.91
N TYR A 317 -2.84 13.85 13.88
CA TYR A 317 -2.70 14.36 12.52
C TYR A 317 -3.99 15.02 12.01
N VAL A 318 -5.16 14.40 12.26
CA VAL A 318 -6.47 15.00 11.94
C VAL A 318 -6.64 16.33 12.67
N ARG A 319 -6.26 16.41 13.95
CA ARG A 319 -6.39 17.63 14.76
C ARG A 319 -5.52 18.78 14.24
N ILE A 320 -4.22 18.53 14.03
CA ILE A 320 -3.24 19.58 13.66
C ILE A 320 -3.30 20.00 12.19
N LEU A 321 -3.89 19.19 11.30
CA LEU A 321 -3.98 19.52 9.88
C LEU A 321 -4.84 20.78 9.66
N LYS A 322 -4.41 21.71 8.83
CA LYS A 322 -5.21 22.88 8.44
C LYS A 322 -6.45 22.48 7.63
N PRO A 323 -7.52 23.31 7.58
CA PRO A 323 -8.67 23.07 6.71
C PRO A 323 -8.31 22.82 5.24
N THR A 324 -7.29 23.52 4.74
CA THR A 324 -6.76 23.41 3.37
C THR A 324 -5.62 22.39 3.24
N GLY A 325 -5.32 21.66 4.31
CA GLY A 325 -4.16 20.77 4.41
C GLY A 325 -4.43 19.35 3.90
N SER A 326 -3.33 18.65 3.63
CA SER A 326 -3.31 17.29 3.10
C SER A 326 -2.66 16.29 4.06
N LEU A 327 -3.26 15.11 4.19
CA LEU A 327 -2.74 13.97 4.94
C LEU A 327 -2.38 12.85 3.98
N TYR A 328 -1.14 12.36 4.10
CA TYR A 328 -0.65 11.19 3.38
C TYR A 328 -0.18 10.09 4.33
N VAL A 329 -0.67 8.86 4.14
CA VAL A 329 -0.28 7.70 4.97
C VAL A 329 0.15 6.56 4.07
N LEU A 330 1.43 6.20 4.15
CA LEU A 330 2.02 5.09 3.41
C LEU A 330 2.01 3.82 4.26
N ASN A 331 1.52 2.70 3.72
CA ASN A 331 1.64 1.40 4.37
C ASN A 331 1.48 0.23 3.38
N LEU A 332 1.59 -1.00 3.88
CA LEU A 332 1.15 -2.19 3.15
C LEU A 332 -0.37 -2.18 2.99
N PRO A 333 -0.93 -2.66 1.86
CA PRO A 333 -2.35 -2.57 1.58
C PRO A 333 -3.26 -3.12 2.69
N ARG A 334 -2.86 -4.21 3.37
CA ARG A 334 -3.61 -4.73 4.52
C ARG A 334 -3.84 -3.67 5.59
N TRP A 335 -2.76 -3.04 6.06
CA TRP A 335 -2.81 -1.99 7.09
C TRP A 335 -3.49 -0.72 6.58
N THR A 336 -3.25 -0.38 5.32
CA THR A 336 -3.89 0.75 4.66
C THR A 336 -5.42 0.63 4.69
N MET A 337 -6.01 -0.57 4.63
CA MET A 337 -7.46 -0.76 4.82
C MET A 337 -7.93 -0.29 6.20
N TYR A 338 -7.23 -0.69 7.27
CA TYR A 338 -7.57 -0.29 8.63
C TYR A 338 -7.44 1.23 8.84
N HIS A 339 -6.36 1.83 8.32
CA HIS A 339 -6.16 3.27 8.38
C HIS A 339 -7.25 4.02 7.61
N ALA A 340 -7.64 3.52 6.44
CA ALA A 340 -8.72 4.11 5.65
C ALA A 340 -10.08 4.03 6.37
N VAL A 341 -10.42 2.90 7.01
CA VAL A 341 -11.65 2.80 7.82
C VAL A 341 -11.67 3.82 8.96
N PHE A 342 -10.51 4.07 9.59
CA PHE A 342 -10.39 5.09 10.64
C PHE A 342 -10.55 6.52 10.09
N LEU A 343 -9.90 6.82 8.97
CA LEU A 343 -9.83 8.16 8.36
C LEU A 343 -11.11 8.55 7.60
N ASN A 344 -11.80 7.60 6.95
CA ASN A 344 -13.06 7.84 6.24
C ASN A 344 -14.17 8.43 7.14
N ARG A 345 -14.06 8.26 8.47
CA ARG A 345 -14.99 8.84 9.45
C ARG A 345 -14.63 10.26 9.90
N ARG A 346 -13.51 10.80 9.43
CA ARG A 346 -12.88 12.02 9.99
C ARG A 346 -12.41 13.01 8.93
N LEU A 347 -12.03 12.53 7.75
CA LEU A 347 -11.49 13.31 6.64
C LEU A 347 -12.15 12.89 5.33
N TYR A 348 -12.03 13.74 4.31
CA TYR A 348 -12.47 13.44 2.96
C TYR A 348 -11.41 12.62 2.23
N PHE A 349 -11.81 11.43 1.78
CA PHE A 349 -10.98 10.59 0.93
C PHE A 349 -10.78 11.27 -0.43
N GLN A 350 -9.52 11.42 -0.84
CA GLN A 350 -9.17 11.94 -2.16
C GLN A 350 -8.77 10.78 -3.08
N ASN A 351 -7.74 10.02 -2.70
CA ASN A 351 -7.26 8.89 -3.49
C ASN A 351 -6.62 7.80 -2.61
N TRP A 352 -6.73 6.55 -3.07
CA TRP A 352 -5.81 5.49 -2.69
C TRP A 352 -4.76 5.41 -3.80
N ILE A 353 -3.59 5.96 -3.53
CA ILE A 353 -2.48 5.98 -4.49
C ILE A 353 -1.73 4.65 -4.40
N VAL A 354 -1.63 3.95 -5.52
CA VAL A 354 -0.85 2.72 -5.68
C VAL A 354 0.58 3.11 -6.00
N TRP A 355 1.49 2.96 -5.05
CA TRP A 355 2.91 3.05 -5.34
C TRP A 355 3.42 1.67 -5.79
N ASP A 356 3.63 1.52 -7.10
CA ASP A 356 4.13 0.28 -7.71
C ASP A 356 5.66 0.20 -7.57
N ALA A 357 6.07 -0.32 -6.44
CA ALA A 357 7.46 -0.49 -6.06
C ALA A 357 7.89 -1.96 -6.25
N MET A 358 8.17 -2.32 -7.50
CA MET A 358 8.64 -3.64 -7.91
C MET A 358 9.61 -4.30 -6.90
N SER A 359 9.29 -5.51 -6.48
CA SER A 359 10.07 -6.33 -5.54
C SER A 359 10.67 -7.57 -6.21
N GLU A 360 11.44 -8.34 -5.46
CA GLU A 360 11.70 -9.72 -5.85
C GLU A 360 10.40 -10.53 -5.81
N PRO A 361 10.13 -11.42 -6.78
CA PRO A 361 8.95 -12.29 -6.74
C PRO A 361 9.03 -13.25 -5.54
N ARG A 362 8.25 -12.98 -4.50
CA ARG A 362 8.12 -13.84 -3.32
C ARG A 362 6.80 -14.60 -3.39
N GLY A 363 6.84 -15.82 -3.90
CA GLY A 363 5.65 -16.66 -4.07
C GLY A 363 5.04 -16.61 -5.46
N LYS A 364 3.70 -16.62 -5.50
CA LYS A 364 2.89 -16.84 -6.70
C LYS A 364 2.53 -15.55 -7.44
N LEU A 365 2.26 -14.47 -6.70
CA LEU A 365 2.17 -13.09 -7.19
C LEU A 365 3.34 -12.28 -6.62
N MET A 366 3.79 -11.26 -7.34
CA MET A 366 4.83 -10.35 -6.85
C MET A 366 4.20 -9.20 -6.05
N PRO A 367 4.50 -9.04 -4.74
CA PRO A 367 3.96 -7.95 -3.93
C PRO A 367 4.70 -6.63 -4.23
N ALA A 368 4.14 -5.85 -5.14
CA ALA A 368 4.68 -4.58 -5.60
C ALA A 368 3.88 -3.36 -5.09
N HIS A 369 2.66 -3.57 -4.62
CA HIS A 369 1.75 -2.52 -4.16
C HIS A 369 2.08 -2.03 -2.74
N TYR A 370 2.42 -0.74 -2.61
CA TYR A 370 2.27 0.02 -1.36
C TYR A 370 1.10 0.99 -1.48
N GLY A 371 0.22 1.00 -0.48
CA GLY A 371 -0.92 1.91 -0.46
C GLY A 371 -0.51 3.24 0.18
N LEU A 372 -0.67 4.33 -0.56
CA LEU A 372 -0.49 5.70 -0.10
C LEU A 372 -1.86 6.36 -0.06
N LEU A 373 -2.45 6.46 1.12
CA LEU A 373 -3.71 7.16 1.33
C LEU A 373 -3.51 8.65 1.20
N PHE A 374 -4.45 9.33 0.54
CA PHE A 374 -4.51 10.78 0.45
C PHE A 374 -5.88 11.25 0.94
N TYR A 375 -5.88 12.08 1.99
CA TYR A 375 -7.06 12.66 2.61
C TYR A 375 -6.89 14.17 2.82
N THR A 376 -8.01 14.88 2.91
CA THR A 376 -8.07 16.33 3.17
C THR A 376 -9.18 16.66 4.17
N LYS A 377 -9.16 17.87 4.76
CA LYS A 377 -10.22 18.35 5.65
C LYS A 377 -11.45 18.90 4.91
N HIS A 378 -11.28 19.26 3.65
CA HIS A 378 -12.36 19.72 2.79
C HIS A 378 -12.27 19.00 1.43
N PRO A 379 -13.38 18.67 0.76
CA PRO A 379 -13.32 17.81 -0.42
C PRO A 379 -12.84 18.51 -1.69
N THR A 380 -12.85 19.85 -1.76
CA THR A 380 -12.36 20.62 -2.93
C THR A 380 -11.39 21.74 -2.57
N ASP A 381 -11.73 22.55 -1.58
CA ASP A 381 -10.90 23.63 -1.05
C ASP A 381 -9.70 23.13 -0.21
N PHE A 382 -8.65 22.72 -0.90
CA PHE A 382 -7.36 22.38 -0.33
C PHE A 382 -6.22 22.71 -1.30
N THR A 383 -5.01 22.84 -0.76
CA THR A 383 -3.84 23.14 -1.60
C THR A 383 -3.50 21.94 -2.49
N PHE A 384 -3.68 22.09 -3.80
CA PHE A 384 -3.34 21.04 -4.77
C PHE A 384 -2.80 21.60 -6.09
N ASN A 385 -1.49 21.52 -6.29
CA ASN A 385 -0.74 22.07 -7.42
C ASN A 385 -0.65 21.08 -8.61
N TYR A 386 -1.76 20.45 -9.01
CA TYR A 386 -1.76 19.42 -10.05
C TYR A 386 -1.15 19.91 -11.38
N ASP A 387 -1.49 21.12 -11.82
CA ASP A 387 -1.01 21.68 -13.10
C ASP A 387 0.52 21.78 -13.20
N LYS A 388 1.22 21.86 -12.05
CA LYS A 388 2.69 21.96 -11.99
C LYS A 388 3.38 20.59 -12.02
N VAL A 389 2.66 19.49 -11.76
CA VAL A 389 3.23 18.14 -11.52
C VAL A 389 2.55 17.05 -12.36
N GLY A 390 1.38 17.35 -12.94
CA GLY A 390 0.41 16.39 -13.46
C GLY A 390 0.75 15.71 -14.78
N GLN A 391 1.98 15.90 -15.30
CA GLN A 391 2.41 15.33 -16.58
C GLN A 391 3.64 14.45 -16.40
N LEU A 392 3.53 13.19 -16.82
CA LEU A 392 4.59 12.19 -16.77
C LEU A 392 5.03 11.79 -18.17
N ASP A 393 6.26 11.29 -18.31
CA ASP A 393 6.69 10.62 -19.54
C ASP A 393 5.79 9.40 -19.82
N ALA A 394 5.35 9.21 -21.07
CA ALA A 394 4.45 8.12 -21.43
C ALA A 394 5.05 6.73 -21.12
N ARG A 395 4.21 5.82 -20.61
CA ARG A 395 4.64 4.52 -20.05
C ARG A 395 5.25 3.55 -21.05
N TYR A 396 4.97 3.70 -22.35
CA TYR A 396 5.63 2.92 -23.41
C TYR A 396 7.09 3.33 -23.65
N TYR A 397 7.63 4.26 -22.86
CA TYR A 397 9.05 4.55 -22.78
C TYR A 397 9.66 4.10 -21.46
N CYS A 398 10.92 3.64 -21.50
CA CYS A 398 11.62 3.28 -20.28
C CYS A 398 12.17 4.51 -19.53
N LEU A 399 12.21 4.42 -18.20
CA LEU A 399 12.64 5.49 -17.29
C LEU A 399 14.17 5.64 -17.17
N ARG A 400 14.95 5.06 -18.09
CA ARG A 400 16.41 5.11 -18.02
C ARG A 400 16.88 6.53 -18.38
N PRO A 401 17.71 7.20 -17.55
CA PRO A 401 18.12 8.59 -17.81
C PRO A 401 18.77 8.78 -19.18
N SER A 402 19.55 7.81 -19.65
CA SER A 402 20.16 7.84 -20.99
C SER A 402 19.13 7.75 -22.12
N CYS A 403 18.06 6.98 -21.94
CA CYS A 403 16.96 6.90 -22.90
C CYS A 403 16.18 8.20 -22.93
N ILE A 404 15.80 8.73 -21.76
CA ILE A 404 15.06 9.99 -21.63
C ILE A 404 15.82 11.12 -22.33
N ARG A 405 17.12 11.30 -22.03
CA ARG A 405 17.94 12.35 -22.67
C ARG A 405 17.98 12.22 -24.19
N LYS A 406 18.28 11.02 -24.71
CA LYS A 406 18.38 10.79 -26.16
C LYS A 406 17.04 10.95 -26.88
N ARG A 407 15.96 10.46 -26.27
CA ARG A 407 14.60 10.53 -26.80
C ARG A 407 14.13 11.98 -26.90
N LYS A 408 14.30 12.76 -25.82
CA LYS A 408 13.96 14.19 -25.80
C LYS A 408 14.81 15.02 -26.76
N ALA A 409 16.11 14.72 -26.86
CA ALA A 409 16.98 15.37 -27.85
C ALA A 409 16.56 15.08 -29.31
N ALA A 410 15.87 13.97 -29.55
CA ALA A 410 15.27 13.63 -30.83
C ALA A 410 13.85 14.19 -31.03
N GLY A 411 13.37 15.08 -30.15
CA GLY A 411 12.03 15.68 -30.23
C GLY A 411 10.88 14.75 -29.81
N VAL A 412 11.18 13.59 -29.23
CA VAL A 412 10.18 12.60 -28.83
C VAL A 412 9.93 12.74 -27.31
N ASP A 413 8.78 13.29 -26.93
CA ASP A 413 8.48 13.54 -25.51
C ASP A 413 7.00 13.36 -25.13
N ASP A 414 6.36 12.32 -25.65
CA ASP A 414 4.96 12.03 -25.36
C ASP A 414 4.72 11.93 -23.84
N LYS A 415 3.63 12.56 -23.40
CA LYS A 415 3.23 12.66 -22.00
C LYS A 415 1.95 11.89 -21.73
N MET A 416 1.74 11.61 -20.45
CA MET A 416 0.48 11.11 -19.93
C MET A 416 0.16 11.76 -18.58
N PRO A 417 -1.12 11.84 -18.19
CA PRO A 417 -1.50 12.41 -16.91
C PRO A 417 -0.92 11.61 -15.74
N LEU A 418 -0.58 12.32 -14.66
CA LEU A 418 -0.29 11.74 -13.36
C LEU A 418 -1.61 11.29 -12.72
N THR A 419 -1.72 10.00 -12.40
CA THR A 419 -2.92 9.43 -11.78
C THR A 419 -2.60 8.90 -10.39
N ASP A 420 -3.55 8.18 -9.78
CA ASP A 420 -3.37 7.44 -8.54
C ASP A 420 -2.63 6.09 -8.68
N ILE A 421 -2.01 5.79 -9.83
CA ILE A 421 -1.04 4.67 -9.95
C ILE A 421 0.35 5.22 -10.27
N TRP A 422 1.23 5.23 -9.27
CA TRP A 422 2.59 5.76 -9.36
C TRP A 422 3.58 4.63 -9.66
N TRP A 423 3.89 4.47 -10.94
CA TRP A 423 4.79 3.43 -11.45
C TRP A 423 6.19 3.94 -11.79
N ASP A 424 6.39 5.26 -11.82
CA ASP A 424 7.60 5.91 -12.31
C ASP A 424 8.61 6.25 -11.21
N ILE A 425 8.19 6.14 -9.94
CA ILE A 425 9.05 6.32 -8.78
C ILE A 425 9.44 4.94 -8.25
N HIS A 426 10.72 4.62 -8.27
CA HIS A 426 11.23 3.35 -7.75
C HIS A 426 11.85 3.50 -6.36
N ARG A 427 11.81 2.42 -5.57
CA ARG A 427 12.60 2.30 -4.33
C ARG A 427 14.09 2.46 -4.64
N ILE A 428 14.84 2.90 -3.63
CA ILE A 428 16.29 3.05 -3.71
C ILE A 428 16.94 1.68 -3.99
N LYS A 429 17.50 1.50 -5.19
CA LYS A 429 18.01 0.20 -5.66
C LYS A 429 19.40 -0.12 -5.12
N HIS A 430 20.32 0.85 -5.11
CA HIS A 430 21.73 0.60 -4.81
C HIS A 430 22.09 1.00 -3.38
N GLN A 431 22.95 0.21 -2.73
CA GLN A 431 23.42 0.49 -1.36
C GLN A 431 24.18 1.82 -1.25
N ARG A 432 24.90 2.23 -2.30
CA ARG A 432 25.61 3.52 -2.33
C ARG A 432 24.67 4.73 -2.21
N ASP A 433 23.40 4.56 -2.60
CA ASP A 433 22.37 5.60 -2.59
C ASP A 433 21.54 5.55 -1.29
N ARG A 434 21.84 4.60 -0.38
CA ARG A 434 21.12 4.40 0.88
C ARG A 434 21.89 4.97 2.06
N ASP A 435 21.14 5.57 2.97
CA ASP A 435 21.61 5.93 4.29
C ASP A 435 21.49 4.74 5.27
N TYR A 436 21.76 4.98 6.55
CA TYR A 436 21.79 3.93 7.58
C TYR A 436 20.41 3.27 7.80
N HIS A 437 19.33 3.97 7.46
CA HIS A 437 17.95 3.50 7.66
C HIS A 437 17.63 2.24 6.83
N PRO A 438 17.03 1.20 7.42
CA PRO A 438 16.74 -0.05 6.71
C PRO A 438 15.72 0.13 5.56
N CYS A 439 14.76 1.03 5.75
CA CYS A 439 13.62 1.25 4.86
C CYS A 439 13.56 2.71 4.36
N GLN A 440 14.68 3.27 3.89
CA GLN A 440 14.69 4.66 3.41
C GLN A 440 13.78 4.86 2.18
N LEU A 441 12.91 5.88 2.24
CA LEU A 441 12.09 6.34 1.11
C LEU A 441 12.91 7.14 0.09
N PRO A 442 12.60 7.04 -1.22
CA PRO A 442 13.25 7.85 -2.24
C PRO A 442 12.78 9.31 -2.18
N ASP A 443 13.71 10.26 -2.33
CA ASP A 443 13.42 11.70 -2.29
C ASP A 443 12.39 12.12 -3.35
N SER A 444 12.35 11.45 -4.50
CA SER A 444 11.39 11.75 -5.58
C SER A 444 9.95 11.47 -5.17
N LEU A 445 9.69 10.53 -4.26
CA LEU A 445 8.36 10.29 -3.71
C LEU A 445 7.90 11.48 -2.89
N MET A 446 8.73 11.90 -1.92
CA MET A 446 8.41 13.05 -1.07
C MET A 446 8.37 14.35 -1.85
N GLU A 447 9.21 14.51 -2.86
CA GLU A 447 9.18 15.70 -3.71
C GLU A 447 7.86 15.82 -4.46
N ARG A 448 7.33 14.72 -5.02
CA ARG A 448 6.00 14.72 -5.66
C ARG A 448 4.91 15.10 -4.67
N ILE A 449 4.89 14.47 -3.50
CA ILE A 449 3.86 14.72 -2.46
C ILE A 449 3.90 16.18 -2.01
N ILE A 450 5.07 16.70 -1.65
CA ILE A 450 5.23 18.08 -1.16
C ILE A 450 4.87 19.08 -2.25
N ARG A 451 5.30 18.87 -3.50
CA ARG A 451 4.96 19.77 -4.60
C ARG A 451 3.48 19.79 -4.92
N LEU A 452 2.81 18.64 -4.88
CA LEU A 452 1.37 18.56 -5.08
C LEU A 452 0.62 19.30 -3.97
N SER A 453 1.02 19.14 -2.71
CA SER A 453 0.13 19.44 -1.59
C SER A 453 0.57 20.61 -0.71
N THR A 454 1.57 21.38 -1.13
CA THR A 454 2.04 22.58 -0.42
C THR A 454 2.59 23.64 -1.37
N ASN A 455 2.60 24.89 -0.90
CA ASN A 455 3.32 26.02 -1.47
C ASN A 455 4.65 26.26 -0.75
N GLU A 456 5.48 27.18 -1.26
CA GLU A 456 6.69 27.61 -0.55
C GLU A 456 6.32 28.29 0.78
N GLY A 457 7.09 28.05 1.84
CA GLY A 457 6.82 28.57 3.19
C GLY A 457 5.81 27.77 4.02
N ASP A 458 5.03 26.87 3.41
CA ASP A 458 4.13 25.96 4.12
C ASP A 458 4.88 25.00 5.05
N VAL A 459 4.17 24.41 6.01
CA VAL A 459 4.74 23.51 7.02
C VAL A 459 4.45 22.06 6.66
N VAL A 460 5.52 21.26 6.55
CA VAL A 460 5.46 19.80 6.37
C VAL A 460 5.83 19.11 7.67
N LEU A 461 4.99 18.20 8.16
CA LEU A 461 5.26 17.41 9.36
C LEU A 461 5.39 15.93 9.03
N ASP A 462 6.40 15.29 9.62
CA ASP A 462 6.58 13.85 9.64
C ASP A 462 6.98 13.39 11.05
N ALA A 463 6.05 12.73 11.75
CA ALA A 463 6.26 12.27 13.12
C ALA A 463 6.97 10.92 13.23
N LEU A 464 7.31 10.30 12.10
CA LEU A 464 7.93 8.97 12.00
C LEU A 464 9.10 9.06 11.00
N CYS A 465 9.89 10.13 11.10
CA CYS A 465 10.68 10.63 9.98
C CYS A 465 11.93 9.80 9.62
N GLY A 466 12.34 8.87 10.49
CA GLY A 466 13.55 8.09 10.34
C GLY A 466 14.76 8.99 10.09
N THR A 467 15.55 8.66 9.08
CA THR A 467 16.72 9.48 8.69
C THR A 467 16.37 10.73 7.86
N GLY A 468 15.12 11.16 7.89
CA GLY A 468 14.73 12.53 7.54
C GLY A 468 14.40 12.79 6.07
N THR A 469 13.96 11.80 5.28
CA THR A 469 13.63 12.02 3.85
C THR A 469 12.62 13.17 3.69
N THR A 470 11.57 13.20 4.50
CA THR A 470 10.52 14.23 4.46
C THR A 470 11.04 15.63 4.81
N PRO A 471 11.62 15.89 6.00
CA PRO A 471 12.07 17.24 6.35
C PRO A 471 13.24 17.72 5.47
N VAL A 472 14.14 16.84 5.03
CA VAL A 472 15.21 17.19 4.08
C VAL A 472 14.63 17.66 2.75
N THR A 473 13.62 16.96 2.23
CA THR A 473 12.95 17.35 0.98
C THR A 473 12.15 18.64 1.15
N ALA A 474 11.48 18.83 2.29
CA ALA A 474 10.77 20.06 2.61
C ALA A 474 11.71 21.28 2.59
N VAL A 475 12.87 21.19 3.25
CA VAL A 475 13.89 22.27 3.26
C VAL A 475 14.40 22.55 1.84
N ARG A 476 14.70 21.51 1.05
CA ARG A 476 15.16 21.67 -0.34
C ARG A 476 14.13 22.39 -1.21
N LEU A 477 12.85 22.20 -0.92
CA LEU A 477 11.74 22.83 -1.62
C LEU A 477 11.30 24.16 -1.00
N GLY A 478 12.03 24.71 -0.03
CA GLY A 478 11.68 25.99 0.60
C GLY A 478 10.44 25.93 1.51
N ARG A 479 10.12 24.76 2.07
CA ARG A 479 9.07 24.58 3.09
C ARG A 479 9.69 24.60 4.49
N ARG A 480 8.88 24.98 5.47
CA ARG A 480 9.17 24.76 6.88
C ARG A 480 8.89 23.30 7.23
N TYR A 481 9.50 22.81 8.30
CA TYR A 481 9.33 21.40 8.68
C TYR A 481 9.14 21.20 10.19
N VAL A 482 8.46 20.10 10.53
CA VAL A 482 8.49 19.49 11.86
C VAL A 482 8.82 18.02 11.66
N ALA A 483 9.84 17.53 12.33
CA ALA A 483 10.25 16.14 12.25
C ALA A 483 10.32 15.54 13.65
N ILE A 484 9.82 14.33 13.84
CA ILE A 484 9.89 13.61 15.11
C ILE A 484 10.40 12.20 14.83
N ASP A 485 11.30 11.73 15.69
CA ASP A 485 11.68 10.33 15.74
C ASP A 485 12.06 9.93 17.17
N ILE A 486 11.79 8.67 17.52
CA ILE A 486 12.13 8.11 18.83
C ILE A 486 13.60 7.69 18.92
N ASP A 487 14.27 7.46 17.78
CA ASP A 487 15.69 7.09 17.72
C ASP A 487 16.57 8.34 17.61
N GLU A 488 17.29 8.67 18.68
CA GLU A 488 18.25 9.78 18.73
C GLU A 488 19.26 9.75 17.57
N ARG A 489 19.66 8.56 17.11
CA ARG A 489 20.59 8.42 15.98
C ARG A 489 19.95 8.91 14.68
N TYR A 490 18.68 8.60 14.47
CA TYR A 490 17.91 9.08 13.32
C TYR A 490 17.72 10.60 13.39
N VAL A 491 17.38 11.13 14.56
CA VAL A 491 17.29 12.57 14.82
C VAL A 491 18.60 13.29 14.47
N ARG A 492 19.74 12.76 14.93
CA ARG A 492 21.06 13.33 14.64
C ARG A 492 21.35 13.35 13.14
N ILE A 493 21.15 12.21 12.44
CA ILE A 493 21.35 12.11 10.99
C ILE A 493 20.45 13.12 10.24
N THR A 494 19.20 13.25 10.66
CA THR A 494 18.24 14.19 10.07
C THR A 494 18.72 15.64 10.22
N ARG A 495 19.18 16.04 11.42
CA ARG A 495 19.74 17.38 11.67
C ARG A 495 20.97 17.67 10.82
N GLU A 496 21.90 16.71 10.71
CA GLU A 496 23.11 16.84 9.88
C GLU A 496 22.77 17.06 8.41
N LYS A 497 21.84 16.27 7.85
CA LYS A 497 21.41 16.41 6.45
C LYS A 497 20.72 17.75 6.19
N ILE A 498 19.87 18.20 7.11
CA ILE A 498 19.21 19.51 6.98
C ILE A 498 20.23 20.65 6.99
N ALA A 499 21.22 20.60 7.89
CA ALA A 499 22.30 21.57 7.92
C ALA A 499 23.12 21.54 6.62
N GLU A 500 23.34 20.35 6.05
CA GLU A 500 24.01 20.23 4.76
C GLU A 500 23.22 20.84 3.61
N VAL A 501 21.91 20.57 3.52
CA VAL A 501 21.04 21.19 2.50
C VAL A 501 21.05 22.71 2.63
N LYS A 502 20.97 23.25 3.85
CA LYS A 502 21.02 24.72 4.06
C LYS A 502 22.34 25.34 3.59
N ARG A 503 23.45 24.61 3.72
CA ARG A 503 24.79 25.08 3.34
C ARG A 503 25.10 24.89 1.86
N LYS A 504 24.72 23.76 1.27
CA LYS A 504 25.13 23.33 -0.09
C LYS A 504 23.99 23.27 -1.10
N GLY A 505 22.74 23.27 -0.66
CA GLY A 505 21.54 23.03 -1.48
C GLY A 505 21.20 21.55 -1.72
N TYR A 506 22.07 20.62 -1.32
CA TYR A 506 21.88 19.18 -1.52
C TYR A 506 22.49 18.37 -0.36
N VAL A 507 22.10 17.09 -0.25
CA VAL A 507 22.73 16.12 0.68
C VAL A 507 23.76 15.28 -0.08
N GLU A 508 24.97 15.22 0.45
CA GLU A 508 26.03 14.38 -0.11
C GLU A 508 25.96 12.97 0.50
N ARG A 509 25.44 12.01 -0.27
CA ARG A 509 25.33 10.62 0.21
C ARG A 509 26.67 9.91 0.11
N LYS A 510 27.21 9.52 1.25
CA LYS A 510 28.39 8.66 1.33
C LYS A 510 27.95 7.20 1.35
N SER A 511 28.56 6.37 0.51
CA SER A 511 28.29 4.94 0.51
C SER A 511 28.62 4.34 1.88
N ILE A 512 27.61 3.79 2.56
CA ILE A 512 27.82 3.10 3.82
C ILE A 512 28.36 1.71 3.51
N HIS A 513 29.68 1.54 3.69
CA HIS A 513 30.28 0.22 3.68
C HIS A 513 29.86 -0.51 4.97
N LYS A 514 28.89 -1.42 4.86
CA LYS A 514 28.67 -2.38 5.96
C LYS A 514 29.87 -3.31 5.99
N PRO A 515 30.60 -3.45 7.12
CA PRO A 515 31.70 -4.39 7.20
C PRO A 515 31.20 -5.78 6.79
N ARG A 516 32.01 -6.50 6.01
CA ARG A 516 31.72 -7.90 5.67
C ARG A 516 31.63 -8.68 6.97
N ARG A 517 30.44 -9.20 7.27
CA ARG A 517 30.23 -10.07 8.43
C ARG A 517 31.08 -11.33 8.25
N LYS A 518 31.72 -11.78 9.33
CA LYS A 518 32.54 -13.02 9.35
C LYS A 518 31.70 -14.28 9.07
N TYR A 519 30.39 -14.18 9.26
CA TYR A 519 29.42 -15.27 9.16
C TYR A 519 28.11 -14.77 8.54
N THR A 520 27.36 -15.68 7.95
CA THR A 520 26.08 -15.45 7.31
C THR A 520 24.92 -15.78 8.25
N LYS A 521 23.76 -15.19 7.99
CA LYS A 521 22.51 -15.52 8.71
C LYS A 521 22.20 -17.02 8.63
N LYS A 522 22.50 -17.65 7.49
CA LYS A 522 22.20 -19.07 7.24
C LYS A 522 23.09 -19.99 8.07
N GLU A 523 24.36 -19.67 8.24
CA GLU A 523 25.29 -20.43 9.07
C GLU A 523 24.85 -20.46 10.53
N LEU A 524 24.49 -19.31 11.10
CA LEU A 524 23.98 -19.25 12.48
C LEU A 524 22.66 -20.01 12.65
N GLN A 525 21.75 -19.95 11.66
CA GLN A 525 20.51 -20.73 11.68
C GLN A 525 20.76 -22.25 11.66
N LEU A 526 21.73 -22.71 10.88
CA LEU A 526 22.08 -24.14 10.82
C LEU A 526 22.70 -24.58 12.13
N GLU A 527 23.57 -23.76 12.71
CA GLU A 527 24.18 -24.05 13.99
C GLU A 527 23.14 -24.24 15.11
N LEU A 528 22.14 -23.36 15.20
CA LEU A 528 21.06 -23.53 16.19
C LEU A 528 20.27 -24.83 15.96
N ARG A 529 20.05 -25.24 14.71
CA ARG A 529 19.37 -26.50 14.39
C ARG A 529 20.21 -27.71 14.81
N ASP A 530 21.50 -27.65 14.54
CA ASP A 530 22.44 -28.72 14.90
C ASP A 530 22.53 -28.85 16.43
N LEU A 531 22.56 -27.72 17.15
CA LEU A 531 22.51 -27.72 18.61
C LEU A 531 21.19 -28.25 19.15
N ALA A 532 20.05 -27.85 18.58
CA ALA A 532 18.74 -28.36 18.97
C ALA A 532 18.66 -29.90 18.78
N ALA A 533 19.16 -30.40 17.66
CA ALA A 533 19.22 -31.83 17.38
C ALA A 533 20.11 -32.59 18.36
N LYS A 534 21.27 -32.02 18.75
CA LYS A 534 22.17 -32.62 19.75
C LYS A 534 21.60 -32.60 21.16
N LEU A 535 20.89 -31.53 21.54
CA LEU A 535 20.35 -31.35 22.88
C LEU A 535 19.02 -32.09 23.10
N GLY A 536 18.29 -32.40 22.03
CA GLY A 536 16.91 -32.92 22.12
C GLY A 536 15.90 -31.89 22.65
N ARG A 537 16.31 -30.62 22.79
CA ARG A 537 15.50 -29.47 23.22
C ARG A 537 15.97 -28.21 22.50
N LEU A 538 15.22 -27.12 22.65
CA LEU A 538 15.64 -25.82 22.12
C LEU A 538 16.94 -25.36 22.80
N PRO A 539 17.93 -24.87 22.03
CA PRO A 539 19.16 -24.33 22.60
C PRO A 539 18.87 -23.00 23.29
N ALA A 540 19.41 -22.84 24.50
CA ALA A 540 19.45 -21.61 25.26
C ALA A 540 20.75 -20.84 24.94
N PRO A 541 20.85 -19.53 25.24
CA PRO A 541 22.07 -18.75 25.05
C PRO A 541 23.32 -19.41 25.66
N GLU A 542 23.16 -20.04 26.83
CA GLU A 542 24.23 -20.73 27.56
C GLU A 542 24.72 -21.98 26.82
N ASP A 543 23.83 -22.64 26.06
CA ASP A 543 24.23 -23.79 25.24
C ASP A 543 25.09 -23.34 24.07
N VAL A 544 24.80 -22.18 23.48
CA VAL A 544 25.65 -21.61 22.40
C VAL A 544 27.01 -21.22 22.93
N GLN A 545 27.09 -20.57 24.10
CA GLN A 545 28.39 -20.26 24.72
C GLN A 545 29.25 -21.49 24.97
N ARG A 546 28.63 -22.65 25.27
CA ARG A 546 29.35 -23.88 25.61
C ARG A 546 29.65 -24.77 24.41
N MET A 547 28.75 -24.83 23.45
CA MET A 547 28.72 -25.88 22.42
C MET A 547 28.78 -25.37 20.99
N SER A 548 28.58 -24.07 20.77
CA SER A 548 28.60 -23.52 19.42
C SER A 548 30.01 -23.24 18.92
N LYS A 549 30.20 -23.36 17.61
CA LYS A 549 31.40 -22.85 16.94
C LYS A 549 31.41 -21.32 16.74
N TYR A 550 30.33 -20.64 17.08
CA TYR A 550 30.19 -19.18 16.98
C TYR A 550 29.96 -18.58 18.37
N ASP A 551 30.53 -17.40 18.60
CA ASP A 551 30.30 -16.64 19.84
C ASP A 551 28.83 -16.26 19.98
N LEU A 552 28.34 -16.21 21.22
CA LEU A 552 26.96 -15.82 21.50
C LEU A 552 26.62 -14.43 20.93
N ASP A 553 27.58 -13.50 20.99
CA ASP A 553 27.44 -12.15 20.44
C ASP A 553 27.15 -12.17 18.94
N ALA A 554 27.66 -13.16 18.20
CA ALA A 554 27.36 -13.31 16.78
C ALA A 554 25.87 -13.52 16.51
N PHE A 555 25.18 -14.19 17.42
CA PHE A 555 23.74 -14.38 17.35
C PHE A 555 22.98 -13.10 17.69
N PHE A 556 23.38 -12.36 18.73
CA PHE A 556 22.73 -11.10 19.07
C PHE A 556 23.02 -9.96 18.09
N GLU A 557 24.17 -9.96 17.42
CA GLU A 557 24.46 -9.05 16.30
C GLU A 557 23.61 -9.34 15.05
N MET A 558 23.22 -10.61 14.86
CA MET A 558 22.44 -11.07 13.70
C MET A 558 20.94 -11.02 13.96
N PHE A 559 20.51 -11.34 15.17
CA PHE A 559 19.13 -11.53 15.59
C PHE A 559 18.84 -10.65 16.81
N PRO A 560 17.80 -9.79 16.78
CA PRO A 560 17.55 -8.84 17.88
C PRO A 560 17.29 -9.49 19.25
N THR A 561 16.74 -10.71 19.26
CA THR A 561 16.46 -11.49 20.48
C THR A 561 16.76 -12.97 20.26
N TRP A 562 16.91 -13.72 21.36
CA TRP A 562 17.12 -15.17 21.29
C TRP A 562 15.94 -15.90 20.64
N GLY A 563 14.71 -15.53 21.01
CA GLY A 563 13.50 -16.06 20.38
C GLY A 563 13.50 -15.84 18.86
N LYS A 564 13.95 -14.67 18.39
CA LYS A 564 14.09 -14.38 16.95
C LYS A 564 15.18 -15.23 16.28
N ALA A 565 16.26 -15.55 16.99
CA ALA A 565 17.28 -16.47 16.51
C ALA A 565 16.72 -17.89 16.29
N LEU A 566 15.99 -18.42 17.28
CA LEU A 566 15.32 -19.73 17.20
C LEU A 566 14.24 -19.77 16.10
N LYS A 567 13.35 -18.77 16.05
CA LYS A 567 12.32 -18.62 15.01
C LYS A 567 12.93 -18.55 13.61
N ALA A 568 14.01 -17.78 13.44
CA ALA A 568 14.73 -17.70 12.17
C ALA A 568 15.36 -19.05 11.78
N ALA A 569 15.76 -19.86 12.76
CA ALA A 569 16.20 -21.23 12.56
C ALA A 569 15.04 -22.21 12.35
N LYS A 570 13.77 -21.79 12.36
CA LYS A 570 12.58 -22.67 12.34
C LYS A 570 12.58 -23.68 13.49
N LEU A 571 13.02 -23.23 14.65
CA LEU A 571 12.94 -23.95 15.91
C LEU A 571 11.83 -23.27 16.71
N GLU A 572 10.71 -23.95 16.85
CA GLU A 572 9.53 -23.39 17.52
C GLU A 572 9.58 -23.72 19.01
N VAL A 573 9.36 -22.71 19.84
CA VAL A 573 8.88 -22.90 21.21
C VAL A 573 7.42 -23.32 21.06
N GLN A 574 7.06 -24.52 21.52
CA GLN A 574 5.64 -24.81 21.72
C GLN A 574 5.12 -23.78 22.73
N SER A 575 4.33 -22.82 22.23
CA SER A 575 3.63 -21.83 23.05
C SER A 575 2.37 -22.42 23.64
#